data_AF-A0A2N7S5E6-F1
#
_entry.id   AF-A0A2N7S5E6-F1
#
_cell.length_a   1.000
_cell.length_b   1.000
_cell.length_c   1.000
_cell.angle_alpha   90.00
_cell.angle_beta   90.00
_cell.angle_gamma   90.00
#
_symmetry.space_group_name_H-M   'P 1'
#
loop_
_entity.id
_entity.type
_entity.pdbx_description
1 polymer ?
#
loop_
_entity_poly.entity_id
_entity_poly.type
_entity_poly.pdbx_seq_one_letter_code
_entity_poly.pdbx_strand_id
1 'polypeptide(L)'
;MARDLSFRDLLALLGLEKVLIAHKHKDAASGGLSQKIRSAESAERVVEQFGHKHNMWFAVNELKEGAQSRKQTDIGRLTCLWIDLDVKDGSFESLDACVDFAEAMGQMYGRPADVYVYSGNGLQPLWVLDDTPERRNMALMKEELTTWRESVEALAEAYGVEVDAVFDLSRILRIPGTSNFKTANPRPTSAVINEGN
;
A
#
# COMPACT_ATOMS: atom_id res chain seq x y z
N MET A 1 -20.31 7.07 5.38
CA MET A 1 -20.38 6.39 4.05
C MET A 1 -18.96 6.41 3.53
N ALA A 2 -18.37 5.28 3.15
CA ALA A 2 -17.00 5.27 2.65
C ALA A 2 -16.84 6.22 1.45
N ARG A 3 -15.89 7.16 1.52
CA ARG A 3 -15.63 8.15 0.47
C ARG A 3 -14.52 7.64 -0.43
N ASP A 4 -14.80 7.52 -1.73
CA ASP A 4 -13.78 7.22 -2.74
C ASP A 4 -12.63 8.23 -2.66
N LEU A 5 -11.41 7.72 -2.77
CA LEU A 5 -10.17 8.47 -2.66
C LEU A 5 -9.41 8.39 -3.97
N SER A 6 -9.21 9.54 -4.61
CA SER A 6 -8.33 9.62 -5.79
C SER A 6 -6.89 9.29 -5.40
N PHE A 7 -6.06 8.90 -6.36
CA PHE A 7 -4.64 8.67 -6.06
C PHE A 7 -3.95 9.94 -5.55
N ARG A 8 -4.32 11.11 -6.07
CA ARG A 8 -3.77 12.38 -5.61
C ARG A 8 -4.17 12.70 -4.16
N ASP A 9 -5.42 12.45 -3.80
CA ASP A 9 -5.88 12.65 -2.42
C ASP A 9 -5.25 11.65 -1.45
N LEU A 10 -5.01 10.40 -1.90
CA LEU A 10 -4.24 9.42 -1.13
C LEU A 10 -2.81 9.90 -0.85
N LEU A 11 -2.12 10.42 -1.88
CA LEU A 11 -0.78 10.99 -1.67
C LEU A 11 -0.80 12.18 -0.72
N ALA A 12 -1.81 13.05 -0.82
CA ALA A 12 -1.97 14.18 0.08
C ALA A 12 -2.21 13.73 1.54
N LEU A 13 -3.05 12.71 1.74
CA LEU A 13 -3.31 12.12 3.06
C LEU A 13 -2.05 11.49 3.68
N LEU A 14 -1.20 10.85 2.86
CA LEU A 14 0.09 10.31 3.28
C LEU A 14 1.19 11.38 3.42
N GLY A 15 0.88 12.65 3.12
CA GLY A 15 1.83 13.76 3.14
C GLY A 15 2.97 13.60 2.12
N LEU A 16 2.69 13.01 0.96
CA LEU A 16 3.68 12.71 -0.09
C LEU A 16 3.60 13.71 -1.25
N GLU A 17 4.53 14.67 -1.28
CA GLU A 17 4.66 15.61 -2.41
C GLU A 17 5.38 14.99 -3.62
N LYS A 18 6.24 14.00 -3.35
CA LYS A 18 6.95 13.19 -4.34
C LYS A 18 6.75 11.72 -4.01
N VAL A 19 6.64 10.89 -5.03
CA VAL A 19 6.43 9.44 -4.89
C VAL A 19 7.14 8.68 -5.99
N LEU A 20 7.63 7.48 -5.68
CA LEU A 20 8.08 6.56 -6.72
C LEU A 20 6.88 5.82 -7.30
N ILE A 21 6.71 5.93 -8.62
CA ILE A 21 5.75 5.16 -9.40
C ILE A 21 6.49 4.01 -10.07
N ALA A 22 6.02 2.79 -9.81
CA ALA A 22 6.46 1.58 -10.47
C ALA A 22 5.35 1.11 -11.41
N HIS A 23 5.65 0.78 -12.65
CA HIS A 23 4.67 0.23 -13.57
C HIS A 23 5.28 -0.76 -14.54
N LYS A 24 4.50 -1.77 -14.92
CA LYS A 24 4.90 -2.82 -15.86
C LYS A 24 3.76 -3.06 -16.85
N HIS A 25 4.08 -3.13 -18.13
CA HIS A 25 3.08 -3.40 -19.17
C HIS A 25 2.35 -4.72 -18.84
N LYS A 26 1.05 -4.80 -19.16
CA LYS A 26 0.23 -5.99 -18.87
C LYS A 26 0.77 -7.27 -19.52
N ASP A 27 1.41 -7.12 -20.68
CA ASP A 27 2.04 -8.23 -21.39
C ASP A 27 3.46 -8.44 -20.83
N ALA A 28 3.66 -9.52 -20.07
CA ALA A 28 4.91 -9.80 -19.38
C ALA A 28 6.13 -9.98 -20.31
N ALA A 29 5.90 -10.24 -21.61
CA ALA A 29 6.92 -10.33 -22.65
C ALA A 29 7.43 -8.96 -23.13
N SER A 30 6.67 -7.88 -22.93
CA SER A 30 7.04 -6.53 -23.34
C SER A 30 7.44 -5.66 -22.15
N GLY A 31 8.74 -5.71 -21.82
CA GLY A 31 9.39 -4.72 -20.96
C GLY A 31 9.49 -5.08 -19.47
N GLY A 32 10.60 -4.63 -18.87
CA GLY A 32 10.87 -4.75 -17.44
C GLY A 32 10.02 -3.78 -16.60
N LEU A 33 10.15 -3.89 -15.27
CA LEU A 33 9.54 -2.96 -14.34
C LEU A 33 10.18 -1.56 -14.51
N SER A 34 9.38 -0.58 -14.92
CA SER A 34 9.78 0.83 -14.95
C SER A 34 9.53 1.45 -13.58
N GLN A 35 10.50 2.19 -13.04
CA GLN A 35 10.39 2.85 -11.75
C GLN A 35 10.94 4.27 -11.85
N LYS A 36 10.14 5.27 -11.44
CA LYS A 36 10.57 6.66 -11.45
C LYS A 36 9.93 7.47 -10.35
N ILE A 37 10.74 8.30 -9.68
CA ILE A 37 10.27 9.29 -8.72
C ILE A 37 9.66 10.47 -9.47
N ARG A 38 8.49 10.92 -9.04
CA ARG A 38 7.66 11.96 -9.65
C ARG A 38 7.11 12.87 -8.56
N SER A 39 6.78 14.12 -8.89
CA SER A 39 5.86 14.89 -8.05
C SER A 39 4.48 14.22 -8.04
N ALA A 40 3.66 14.49 -7.01
CA ALA A 40 2.29 13.99 -6.93
C ALA A 40 1.48 14.34 -8.20
N GLU A 41 1.60 15.59 -8.69
CA GLU A 41 0.95 16.01 -9.94
C GLU A 41 1.44 15.23 -11.17
N SER A 42 2.75 15.03 -11.31
CA SER A 42 3.26 14.25 -12.44
C SER A 42 2.91 12.77 -12.32
N ALA A 43 2.72 12.25 -11.11
CA ALA A 43 2.33 10.86 -10.89
C ALA A 43 0.90 10.61 -11.39
N GLU A 44 -0.04 11.52 -11.11
CA GLU A 44 -1.42 11.47 -11.61
C GLU A 44 -1.47 11.38 -13.15
N ARG A 45 -0.70 12.20 -13.86
CA ARG A 45 -0.61 12.14 -15.34
C ARG A 45 -0.08 10.80 -15.86
N VAL A 46 0.85 10.17 -15.13
CA VAL A 46 1.38 8.84 -15.49
C VAL A 46 0.28 7.78 -15.28
N VAL A 47 -0.52 7.90 -14.23
CA VAL A 47 -1.66 7.03 -13.95
C VAL A 47 -2.71 7.14 -15.05
N GLU A 48 -3.09 8.34 -15.46
CA GLU A 48 -4.01 8.56 -16.59
C GLU A 48 -3.50 7.93 -17.89
N GLN A 49 -2.19 8.06 -18.16
CA GLN A 49 -1.58 7.56 -19.39
C GLN A 49 -1.50 6.01 -19.45
N PHE A 50 -1.20 5.36 -18.32
CA PHE A 50 -0.82 3.94 -18.29
C PHE A 50 -1.74 3.04 -17.47
N GLY A 51 -2.63 3.59 -16.63
CA GLY A 51 -3.40 2.86 -15.61
C GLY A 51 -4.25 1.69 -16.13
N HIS A 52 -4.67 1.74 -17.39
CA HIS A 52 -5.48 0.71 -18.03
C HIS A 52 -4.69 -0.15 -19.03
N LYS A 53 -3.36 -0.05 -19.01
CA LYS A 53 -2.45 -0.81 -19.89
C LYS A 53 -1.31 -1.46 -19.11
N HIS A 54 -1.01 -0.96 -17.92
CA HIS A 54 0.07 -1.41 -17.05
C HIS A 54 -0.47 -1.79 -15.68
N ASN A 55 0.16 -2.78 -15.06
CA ASN A 55 0.09 -2.88 -13.60
C ASN A 55 0.87 -1.71 -13.00
N MET A 56 0.28 -1.01 -12.03
CA MET A 56 0.89 0.16 -11.42
C MET A 56 0.91 0.07 -9.89
N TRP A 57 1.99 0.58 -9.32
CA TRP A 57 2.24 0.65 -7.88
C TRP A 57 2.92 1.96 -7.51
N PHE A 58 2.78 2.36 -6.25
CA PHE A 58 3.47 3.50 -5.67
C PHE A 58 4.27 3.06 -4.44
N ALA A 59 5.43 3.67 -4.19
CA ALA A 59 6.13 3.49 -2.93
C ALA A 59 5.34 4.17 -1.80
N VAL A 60 5.00 3.39 -0.77
CA VAL A 60 4.09 3.86 0.28
C VAL A 60 4.77 4.89 1.19
N ASN A 61 6.06 4.73 1.46
CA ASN A 61 6.82 5.58 2.36
C ASN A 61 7.53 6.75 1.67
N GLU A 62 7.74 7.83 2.43
CA GLU A 62 8.42 9.04 1.97
C GLU A 62 9.87 8.71 1.64
N LEU A 63 10.35 9.22 0.51
CA LEU A 63 11.74 9.11 0.10
C LEU A 63 12.53 10.32 0.60
N LYS A 64 13.79 10.10 0.96
CA LYS A 64 14.73 11.18 1.27
C LYS A 64 14.85 12.13 0.09
N GLU A 65 15.07 13.41 0.36
CA GLU A 65 15.39 14.37 -0.69
C GLU A 65 16.62 13.91 -1.48
N GLY A 66 16.54 14.01 -2.81
CA GLY A 66 17.60 13.53 -3.71
C GLY A 66 17.66 12.01 -3.93
N ALA A 67 16.78 11.21 -3.30
CA ALA A 67 16.69 9.77 -3.58
C ALA A 67 16.53 9.49 -5.08
N GLN A 68 17.21 8.44 -5.55
CA GLN A 68 17.15 7.99 -6.95
C GLN A 68 16.46 6.62 -7.09
N SER A 69 16.16 5.98 -5.96
CA SER A 69 15.50 4.69 -5.90
C SER A 69 14.60 4.59 -4.67
N ARG A 70 14.01 3.41 -4.46
CA ARG A 70 13.24 3.09 -3.24
C ARG A 70 13.98 2.08 -2.35
N LYS A 71 15.31 2.00 -2.39
CA LYS A 71 16.03 1.13 -1.45
C LYS A 71 15.64 1.51 -0.02
N GLN A 72 15.67 0.57 0.93
CA GLN A 72 15.38 0.89 2.33
C GLN A 72 16.21 2.07 2.86
N THR A 73 17.45 2.22 2.38
CA THR A 73 18.34 3.34 2.72
C THR A 73 17.88 4.71 2.21
N ASP A 74 17.02 4.71 1.20
CA ASP A 74 16.47 5.91 0.55
C ASP A 74 15.15 6.36 1.20
N ILE A 75 14.61 5.60 2.15
CA ILE A 75 13.38 5.94 2.88
C ILE A 75 13.69 7.01 3.92
N GLY A 76 12.94 8.12 3.87
CA GLY A 76 13.09 9.30 4.71
C GLY A 76 12.09 9.37 5.87
N ARG A 77 10.90 8.78 5.70
CA ARG A 77 9.86 8.70 6.74
C ARG A 77 9.01 7.44 6.58
N LEU A 78 8.69 6.77 7.69
CA LEU A 78 7.64 5.77 7.75
C LEU A 78 6.29 6.50 7.81
N THR A 79 5.55 6.47 6.70
CA THR A 79 4.34 7.29 6.50
C THR A 79 3.08 6.63 7.04
N CYS A 80 3.03 5.30 6.98
CA CYS A 80 1.91 4.53 7.45
C CYS A 80 2.37 3.12 7.80
N LEU A 81 1.57 2.41 8.59
CA LEU A 81 1.60 0.94 8.65
C LEU A 81 0.62 0.40 7.61
N TRP A 82 0.87 -0.82 7.13
CA TRP A 82 0.03 -1.44 6.11
C TRP A 82 -0.02 -2.96 6.29
N ILE A 83 -0.98 -3.60 5.64
CA ILE A 83 -1.02 -5.04 5.43
C ILE A 83 -1.35 -5.30 3.96
N ASP A 84 -0.86 -6.38 3.37
CA ASP A 84 -1.21 -6.80 2.02
C ASP A 84 -2.01 -8.11 2.10
N LEU A 85 -3.35 -7.99 2.07
CA LEU A 85 -4.27 -9.11 2.24
C LEU A 85 -4.74 -9.58 0.86
N ASP A 86 -4.36 -10.78 0.45
CA ASP A 86 -4.76 -11.39 -0.83
C ASP A 86 -5.99 -12.29 -0.66
N VAL A 87 -6.97 -12.17 -1.56
CA VAL A 87 -8.05 -13.14 -1.71
C VAL A 87 -7.58 -14.25 -2.66
N LYS A 88 -7.25 -15.40 -2.09
CA LYS A 88 -6.73 -16.59 -2.80
C LYS A 88 -6.89 -17.84 -1.93
N ASP A 89 -6.90 -19.01 -2.56
CA ASP A 89 -6.89 -20.29 -1.85
C ASP A 89 -5.70 -20.36 -0.87
N GLY A 90 -5.97 -20.74 0.38
CA GLY A 90 -4.97 -20.78 1.46
C GLY A 90 -4.72 -19.44 2.18
N SER A 91 -5.37 -18.36 1.77
CA SER A 91 -5.38 -17.06 2.47
C SER A 91 -6.84 -16.65 2.73
N PHE A 92 -7.21 -15.40 2.46
CA PHE A 92 -8.58 -14.93 2.68
C PHE A 92 -9.54 -15.46 1.60
N GLU A 93 -10.72 -15.90 2.04
CA GLU A 93 -11.77 -16.42 1.15
C GLU A 93 -12.55 -15.33 0.41
N SER A 94 -12.58 -14.11 0.95
CA SER A 94 -13.36 -13.00 0.44
C SER A 94 -12.78 -11.65 0.84
N LEU A 95 -13.22 -10.58 0.17
CA LEU A 95 -12.88 -9.21 0.57
C LEU A 95 -13.46 -8.86 1.94
N ASP A 96 -14.64 -9.39 2.28
CA ASP A 96 -15.27 -9.15 3.58
C ASP A 96 -14.40 -9.75 4.70
N ALA A 97 -13.86 -10.97 4.50
CA ALA A 97 -12.90 -11.56 5.43
C ALA A 97 -11.61 -10.73 5.58
N CYS A 98 -11.14 -10.08 4.52
CA CYS A 98 -10.02 -9.13 4.61
C CYS A 98 -10.39 -7.88 5.43
N VAL A 99 -11.61 -7.38 5.29
CA VAL A 99 -12.11 -6.22 6.07
C VAL A 99 -12.21 -6.59 7.53
N ASP A 100 -12.83 -7.73 7.86
CA ASP A 100 -12.95 -8.24 9.24
C ASP A 100 -11.57 -8.39 9.91
N PHE A 101 -10.59 -8.89 9.18
CA PHE A 101 -9.21 -8.97 9.66
C PHE A 101 -8.58 -7.60 9.91
N ALA A 102 -8.78 -6.64 8.99
CA ALA A 102 -8.28 -5.28 9.16
C ALA A 102 -8.95 -4.56 10.34
N GLU A 103 -10.24 -4.80 10.59
CA GLU A 103 -10.96 -4.29 11.75
C GLU A 103 -10.44 -4.89 13.06
N ALA A 104 -10.22 -6.21 13.12
CA ALA A 104 -9.62 -6.87 14.27
C ALA A 104 -8.20 -6.36 14.55
N MET A 105 -7.40 -6.15 13.50
CA MET A 105 -6.09 -5.52 13.65
C MET A 105 -6.21 -4.10 14.18
N GLY A 106 -7.21 -3.33 13.71
CA GLY A 106 -7.47 -1.99 14.22
C GLY A 106 -7.83 -1.97 15.70
N GLN A 107 -8.63 -2.94 16.16
CA GLN A 107 -8.95 -3.11 17.59
C GLN A 107 -7.70 -3.42 18.42
N MET A 108 -6.83 -4.32 17.93
CA MET A 108 -5.57 -4.66 18.60
C MET A 108 -4.59 -3.48 18.64
N TYR A 109 -4.50 -2.72 17.54
CA TYR A 109 -3.65 -1.54 17.42
C TYR A 109 -4.19 -0.33 18.22
N GLY A 110 -5.48 -0.34 18.55
CA GLY A 110 -6.15 0.74 19.28
C GLY A 110 -6.75 1.84 18.40
N ARG A 111 -6.75 1.66 17.07
CA ARG A 111 -7.46 2.51 16.09
C ARG A 111 -7.69 1.79 14.76
N PRO A 112 -8.79 2.08 14.05
CA PRO A 112 -9.03 1.53 12.71
C PRO A 112 -7.98 2.01 11.70
N ALA A 113 -7.87 1.29 10.58
CA ALA A 113 -7.13 1.78 9.42
C ALA A 113 -7.84 3.03 8.86
N ASP A 114 -7.09 4.00 8.36
CA ASP A 114 -7.62 5.25 7.81
C ASP A 114 -8.06 5.10 6.35
N VAL A 115 -7.42 4.19 5.62
CA VAL A 115 -7.69 3.94 4.19
C VAL A 115 -7.73 2.46 3.90
N TYR A 116 -8.67 2.06 3.07
CA TYR A 116 -8.69 0.76 2.42
C TYR A 116 -8.37 0.92 0.93
N VAL A 117 -7.23 0.37 0.50
CA VAL A 117 -6.89 0.24 -0.92
C VAL A 117 -7.32 -1.13 -1.42
N TYR A 118 -8.34 -1.19 -2.27
CA TYR A 118 -8.75 -2.41 -2.94
C TYR A 118 -7.79 -2.68 -4.11
N SER A 119 -7.00 -3.74 -3.99
CA SER A 119 -5.91 -4.07 -4.92
C SER A 119 -6.40 -4.73 -6.23
N GLY A 120 -7.70 -4.96 -6.34
CA GLY A 120 -8.36 -5.78 -7.36
C GLY A 120 -8.39 -7.27 -7.01
N ASN A 121 -7.46 -7.78 -6.19
CA ASN A 121 -7.44 -9.18 -5.73
C ASN A 121 -7.37 -9.31 -4.21
N GLY A 122 -7.68 -8.24 -3.48
CA GLY A 122 -7.38 -8.17 -2.07
C GLY A 122 -7.55 -6.76 -1.50
N LEU A 123 -7.14 -6.60 -0.26
CA LEU A 123 -7.25 -5.38 0.51
C LEU A 123 -5.87 -4.97 1.06
N GLN A 124 -5.55 -3.69 0.93
CA GLN A 124 -4.33 -3.09 1.44
C GLN A 124 -4.71 -1.97 2.43
N PRO A 125 -5.06 -2.32 3.69
CA PRO A 125 -5.40 -1.33 4.70
C PRO A 125 -4.17 -0.51 5.12
N LEU A 126 -4.35 0.79 5.34
CA LEU A 126 -3.30 1.74 5.71
C LEU A 126 -3.64 2.46 7.01
N TRP A 127 -2.70 2.48 7.96
CA TRP A 127 -2.76 3.29 9.19
C TRP A 127 -1.77 4.44 9.08
N VAL A 128 -2.25 5.65 8.78
CA VAL A 128 -1.43 6.84 8.54
C VAL A 128 -0.79 7.31 9.85
N LEU A 129 0.53 7.47 9.85
CA LEU A 129 1.30 7.87 11.02
C LEU A 129 1.57 9.37 11.01
N ASP A 130 1.60 9.97 12.19
CA ASP A 130 2.02 11.35 12.36
C ASP A 130 3.50 11.54 11.96
N ASP A 131 3.83 12.73 11.46
CA ASP A 131 5.21 13.08 11.13
C ASP A 131 6.00 13.45 12.39
N THR A 132 6.64 12.45 13.01
CA THR A 132 7.49 12.64 14.19
C THR A 132 8.95 12.32 13.90
N PRO A 133 9.91 12.83 14.71
CA PRO A 133 11.32 12.49 14.57
C PRO A 133 11.62 10.98 14.60
N GLU A 134 10.85 10.21 15.37
CA GLU A 134 10.97 8.75 15.47
C GLU A 134 10.64 8.09 14.13
N ARG A 135 9.62 8.59 13.42
CA ARG A 135 9.25 8.12 12.08
C ARG A 135 10.25 8.47 11.00
N ARG A 136 11.27 9.27 11.32
CA ARG A 136 12.39 9.61 10.41
C ARG A 136 13.71 8.96 10.85
N ASN A 137 13.72 8.24 11.96
CA ASN A 137 14.88 7.50 12.45
C ASN A 137 14.89 6.07 11.90
N MET A 138 15.92 5.72 11.13
CA MET A 138 16.01 4.41 10.45
C MET A 138 15.93 3.21 11.39
N ALA A 139 16.49 3.29 12.60
CA ALA A 139 16.44 2.18 13.55
C ALA A 139 15.02 2.01 14.11
N LEU A 140 14.41 3.12 14.54
CA LEU A 140 13.06 3.12 15.12
C LEU A 140 11.98 2.73 14.09
N MET A 141 12.10 3.20 12.85
CA MET A 141 11.22 2.77 11.75
C MET A 141 11.25 1.25 11.53
N LYS A 142 12.43 0.63 11.64
CA LYS A 142 12.60 -0.83 11.46
C LYS A 142 12.07 -1.61 12.65
N GLU A 143 12.30 -1.11 13.86
CA GLU A 143 11.77 -1.69 15.10
C GLU A 143 10.24 -1.69 15.06
N GLU A 144 9.62 -0.56 14.73
CA GLU A 144 8.17 -0.47 14.62
C GLU A 144 7.59 -1.41 13.56
N LEU A 145 8.18 -1.48 12.37
CA LEU A 145 7.73 -2.43 11.35
C LEU A 145 7.92 -3.89 11.78
N THR A 146 8.90 -4.17 12.63
CA THR A 146 9.11 -5.51 13.20
C THR A 146 7.99 -5.84 14.17
N THR A 147 7.68 -4.95 15.12
CA THR A 147 6.56 -5.13 16.06
C THR A 147 5.22 -5.20 15.33
N TRP A 148 5.02 -4.39 14.30
CA TRP A 148 3.83 -4.44 13.45
C TRP A 148 3.69 -5.79 12.74
N ARG A 149 4.76 -6.28 12.10
CA ARG A 149 4.79 -7.61 11.48
C ARG A 149 4.40 -8.70 12.48
N GLU A 150 5.02 -8.71 13.65
CA GLU A 150 4.78 -9.72 14.69
C GLU A 150 3.32 -9.71 15.16
N SER A 151 2.72 -8.53 15.28
CA SER A 151 1.30 -8.39 15.64
C SER A 151 0.37 -8.94 14.55
N VAL A 152 0.68 -8.66 13.28
CA VAL A 152 -0.08 -9.18 12.14
C VAL A 152 0.06 -10.70 12.01
N GLU A 153 1.27 -11.23 12.19
CA GLU A 153 1.55 -12.68 12.17
C GLU A 153 0.79 -13.41 13.28
N ALA A 154 0.78 -12.85 14.51
CA ALA A 154 0.02 -13.41 15.63
C ALA A 154 -1.49 -13.40 15.38
N LEU A 155 -2.03 -12.33 14.78
CA LEU A 155 -3.45 -12.26 14.43
C LEU A 155 -3.79 -13.24 13.28
N ALA A 156 -2.92 -13.35 12.29
CA ALA A 156 -3.07 -14.28 11.17
C ALA A 156 -3.11 -15.74 11.65
N GLU A 157 -2.24 -16.11 12.59
CA GLU A 157 -2.26 -17.42 13.25
C GLU A 157 -3.61 -17.68 13.95
N ALA A 158 -4.13 -16.69 14.69
CA ALA A 158 -5.42 -16.80 15.36
C ALA A 158 -6.61 -16.95 14.39
N TYR A 159 -6.51 -16.37 13.19
CA TYR A 159 -7.51 -16.49 12.13
C TYR A 159 -7.31 -17.75 11.26
N GLY A 160 -6.20 -18.48 11.42
CA GLY A 160 -5.85 -19.63 10.58
C GLY A 160 -5.61 -19.26 9.11
N VAL A 161 -5.15 -18.03 8.85
CA VAL A 161 -4.88 -17.51 7.50
C VAL A 161 -3.39 -17.22 7.31
N GLU A 162 -2.92 -17.35 6.08
CA GLU A 162 -1.58 -16.88 5.71
C GLU A 162 -1.66 -15.43 5.20
N VAL A 163 -0.79 -14.57 5.73
CA VAL A 163 -0.59 -13.19 5.28
C VAL A 163 0.81 -13.06 4.67
N ASP A 164 0.93 -12.38 3.52
CA ASP A 164 2.21 -12.17 2.88
C ASP A 164 3.14 -11.33 3.80
N ALA A 165 4.36 -11.81 4.08
CA ALA A 165 5.32 -11.17 4.97
C ALA A 165 6.02 -9.94 4.34
N VAL A 166 5.25 -8.92 3.96
CA VAL A 166 5.71 -7.77 3.16
C VAL A 166 5.75 -6.46 3.95
N PHE A 167 6.56 -6.45 5.03
CA PHE A 167 6.68 -5.31 5.97
C PHE A 167 8.02 -4.56 5.87
N ASP A 168 8.60 -4.47 4.68
CA ASP A 168 9.83 -3.70 4.49
C ASP A 168 9.56 -2.24 4.14
N LEU A 169 10.46 -1.34 4.57
CA LEU A 169 10.35 0.10 4.31
C LEU A 169 10.22 0.46 2.81
N SER A 170 10.72 -0.38 1.90
CA SER A 170 10.70 -0.14 0.45
C SER A 170 9.43 -0.58 -0.25
N ARG A 171 8.36 -0.87 0.51
CA ARG A 171 7.13 -1.43 -0.01
C ARG A 171 6.47 -0.53 -1.05
N ILE A 172 5.95 -1.20 -2.08
CA ILE A 172 5.08 -0.59 -3.09
C ILE A 172 3.69 -1.22 -3.02
N LEU A 173 2.64 -0.40 -3.10
CA LEU A 173 1.23 -0.81 -3.03
C LEU A 173 0.48 -0.42 -4.30
N ARG A 174 -0.72 -0.97 -4.53
CA ARG A 174 -1.48 -0.69 -5.75
C ARG A 174 -1.91 0.77 -5.79
N ILE A 175 -1.83 1.37 -6.98
CA ILE A 175 -2.36 2.71 -7.21
C ILE A 175 -3.87 2.62 -7.44
N PRO A 176 -4.71 3.36 -6.70
CA PRO A 176 -6.15 3.47 -6.97
C PRO A 176 -6.46 4.09 -8.35
N GLY A 177 -7.59 3.72 -8.94
CA GLY A 177 -7.99 4.20 -10.27
C GLY A 177 -7.25 3.55 -11.43
N THR A 178 -6.58 2.41 -11.20
CA THR A 178 -5.88 1.64 -12.24
C THR A 178 -6.51 0.25 -12.40
N SER A 179 -5.87 -0.61 -13.19
CA SER A 179 -6.29 -2.00 -13.35
C SER A 179 -5.18 -2.97 -12.95
N ASN A 180 -5.57 -4.01 -12.21
CA ASN A 180 -4.72 -5.13 -11.86
C ASN A 180 -4.86 -6.22 -12.95
N PHE A 181 -3.77 -6.45 -13.69
CA PHE A 181 -3.69 -7.42 -14.79
C PHE A 181 -3.05 -8.75 -14.35
N LYS A 182 -3.11 -9.11 -13.05
CA LYS A 182 -2.57 -10.38 -12.54
C LYS A 182 -3.35 -11.60 -13.08
N THR A 183 -4.61 -11.40 -13.51
CA THR A 183 -5.47 -12.45 -14.09
C THR A 183 -5.94 -12.04 -15.49
N ALA A 184 -6.55 -12.98 -16.23
CA ALA A 184 -7.05 -12.75 -17.57
C ALA A 184 -8.17 -11.68 -17.64
N ASN A 185 -8.93 -11.52 -16.55
CA ASN A 185 -9.95 -10.49 -16.40
C ASN A 185 -9.41 -9.39 -15.49
N PRO A 186 -8.93 -8.25 -16.05
CA PRO A 186 -8.34 -7.19 -15.25
C PRO A 186 -9.35 -6.65 -14.25
N ARG A 187 -8.92 -6.46 -13.01
CA ARG A 187 -9.79 -5.98 -11.93
C ARG A 187 -9.44 -4.54 -11.57
N PRO A 188 -10.44 -3.65 -11.39
CA PRO A 188 -10.16 -2.28 -11.00
C PRO A 188 -9.49 -2.23 -9.61
N THR A 189 -8.66 -1.22 -9.42
CA THR A 189 -8.15 -0.84 -8.10
C THR A 189 -8.83 0.44 -7.64
N SER A 190 -9.10 0.55 -6.35
CA SER A 190 -9.74 1.74 -5.76
C SER A 190 -9.20 1.98 -4.36
N ALA A 191 -9.49 3.15 -3.80
CA ALA A 191 -9.24 3.45 -2.41
C ALA A 191 -10.45 4.16 -1.82
N VAL A 192 -10.71 3.91 -0.54
CA VAL A 192 -11.73 4.61 0.23
C VAL A 192 -11.18 5.06 1.57
N ILE A 193 -11.60 6.23 2.04
CA ILE A 193 -11.39 6.61 3.45
C ILE A 193 -12.29 5.74 4.31
N ASN A 194 -11.69 5.12 5.32
CA ASN A 194 -12.42 4.45 6.37
C ASN A 194 -12.62 5.45 7.52
N GLU A 195 -13.84 5.95 7.68
CA GLU A 195 -14.16 6.96 8.70
C GLU A 195 -14.24 6.36 10.12
N GLY A 196 -14.03 5.06 10.27
CA GLY A 196 -14.32 4.33 11.51
C GLY A 196 -15.83 4.25 11.75
N ASN A 197 -16.30 3.14 12.30
CA ASN A 197 -17.65 3.07 12.88
C ASN A 197 -17.62 3.55 14.33
#